data_AF-A0A268QUM2-F1
#
_entry.id   AF-A0A268QUM2-F1
#
_cell.length_a   1.000
_cell.length_b   1.000
_cell.length_c   1.000
_cell.angle_alpha   90.00
_cell.angle_beta   90.00
_cell.angle_gamma   90.00
#
_symmetry.space_group_name_H-M   'P 1'
#
loop_
_entity.id
_entity.type
_entity.pdbx_description
1 polymer ?
#
loop_
_entity_poly.entity_id
_entity_poly.type
_entity_poly.pdbx_seq_one_letter_code
_entity_poly.pdbx_strand_id
1 'polypeptide(L)' 'ETGAHAVKLEGGDEVAQQIGALTKAGIPVVAHLGLTPQSVGVLGGYKVQGKNAEAARKLIDDARECE' A
#
# COMPACT_ATOMS: atom_id res chain seq x y z
N GLU A 1 -22.21 -10.96 0.34
CA GLU A 1 -20.91 -10.65 0.99
C GLU A 1 -20.21 -11.94 1.39
N THR A 2 -18.88 -11.91 1.60
CA THR A 2 -18.05 -13.11 1.90
C THR A 2 -17.62 -13.22 3.37
N GLY A 3 -17.98 -12.26 4.23
CA GLY A 3 -17.61 -12.24 5.66
C GLY A 3 -16.25 -11.63 5.98
N ALA A 4 -15.60 -10.96 5.02
CA ALA A 4 -14.36 -10.23 5.29
C ALA A 4 -14.63 -8.95 6.10
N HIS A 5 -13.83 -8.71 7.14
CA HIS A 5 -13.94 -7.51 7.97
C HIS A 5 -13.13 -6.31 7.45
N ALA A 6 -12.21 -6.56 6.52
CA ALA A 6 -11.35 -5.55 5.91
C ALA A 6 -10.90 -6.03 4.53
N VAL A 7 -10.41 -5.10 3.72
CA VAL A 7 -9.74 -5.39 2.45
C VAL A 7 -8.27 -4.94 2.52
N LYS A 8 -7.38 -5.65 1.83
CA LYS A 8 -5.98 -5.27 1.71
C LYS A 8 -5.74 -4.67 0.33
N LEU A 9 -5.15 -3.48 0.27
CA LEU A 9 -4.79 -2.81 -0.98
C LEU A 9 -3.27 -2.62 -1.06
N GLU A 10 -2.69 -2.94 -2.21
CA GLU A 10 -1.27 -2.72 -2.50
C GLU A 10 -1.05 -1.34 -3.11
N GLY A 11 -0.06 -0.61 -2.59
CA GLY A 11 0.31 0.73 -3.03
C GLY A 11 0.39 1.73 -1.86
N GLY A 12 1.12 2.83 -2.08
CA GLY A 12 1.28 3.94 -1.14
C GLY A 12 0.49 5.17 -1.57
N ASP A 13 1.20 6.28 -1.83
CA ASP A 13 0.62 7.55 -2.27
C ASP A 13 -0.33 7.42 -3.48
N GLU A 14 -0.07 6.47 -4.39
CA GLU A 14 -0.86 6.24 -5.58
C GLU A 14 -2.27 5.64 -5.32
N VAL A 15 -2.49 5.06 -4.14
CA VAL A 15 -3.79 4.47 -3.74
C VAL A 15 -4.41 5.12 -2.51
N ALA A 16 -3.76 6.10 -1.88
CA ALA A 16 -4.23 6.72 -0.65
C ALA A 16 -5.62 7.35 -0.77
N GLN A 17 -5.93 7.96 -1.92
CA GLN A 17 -7.27 8.50 -2.18
C GLN A 17 -8.35 7.40 -2.17
N GLN A 18 -8.05 6.23 -2.72
CA GLN A 18 -8.93 5.07 -2.78
C GLN A 18 -9.11 4.47 -1.38
N ILE A 19 -8.03 4.39 -0.59
CA ILE A 19 -8.09 4.00 0.83
C ILE A 19 -9.05 4.94 1.57
N GLY A 20 -8.86 6.26 1.43
CA GLY A 20 -9.72 7.26 2.06
C GLY A 20 -11.19 7.19 1.62
N ALA A 21 -11.45 6.87 0.35
CA ALA A 21 -12.82 6.68 -0.14
C ALA A 21 -13.49 5.44 0.48
N LEU A 22 -12.76 4.32 0.56
CA LEU A 22 -13.25 3.06 1.13
C LEU A 22 -13.51 3.20 2.65
N THR A 23 -12.58 3.78 3.40
CA THR A 23 -12.73 3.97 4.85
C THR A 23 -13.88 4.93 5.17
N LYS A 24 -14.05 6.02 4.40
CA LYS A 24 -15.22 6.91 4.51
C LYS A 24 -16.55 6.20 4.22
N ALA A 25 -16.54 5.18 3.36
CA ALA A 25 -17.70 4.34 3.08
C ALA A 25 -17.93 3.23 4.13
N GLY A 26 -17.12 3.18 5.20
CA GLY A 26 -17.23 2.19 6.26
C GLY A 26 -16.55 0.85 5.97
N ILE A 27 -15.66 0.79 4.97
CA ILE A 27 -14.89 -0.42 4.63
C ILE A 27 -13.47 -0.26 5.20
N PRO A 28 -13.09 -1.03 6.24
CA PRO A 28 -11.73 -1.00 6.76
C PRO A 28 -10.71 -1.47 5.73
N VAL A 29 -9.55 -0.81 5.67
CA VAL A 29 -8.49 -1.11 4.72
C VAL A 29 -7.16 -1.37 5.45
N VAL A 30 -6.45 -2.39 5.01
CA VAL A 30 -5.05 -2.65 5.38
C VAL A 30 -4.17 -2.25 4.20
N ALA A 31 -3.33 -1.23 4.38
CA ALA A 31 -2.35 -0.83 3.37
C ALA A 31 -1.20 -1.85 3.31
N HIS A 32 -0.77 -2.22 2.10
CA HIS A 32 0.37 -3.10 1.86
C HIS A 32 1.45 -2.34 1.06
N LEU A 33 2.53 -1.98 1.75
CA LEU A 33 3.67 -1.22 1.22
C LEU A 33 4.91 -2.10 1.06
N GLY A 34 5.96 -1.52 0.45
CA GLY A 34 7.22 -2.22 0.22
C GLY A 34 7.13 -3.10 -1.01
N LEU A 35 7.44 -4.39 -0.87
CA LEU A 35 7.32 -5.32 -1.98
C LEU A 35 5.83 -5.62 -2.21
N THR A 36 5.27 -5.08 -3.28
CA THR A 36 3.90 -5.33 -3.74
C THR A 36 3.91 -6.36 -4.87
N PRO A 37 3.56 -7.65 -4.61
CA PRO A 37 3.62 -8.70 -5.62
C PRO A 37 2.82 -8.40 -6.90
N GLN A 38 1.75 -7.62 -6.80
CA GLN A 38 0.96 -7.21 -7.98
C GLN A 38 1.76 -6.34 -8.96
N SER A 39 2.80 -5.67 -8.47
CA SER A 39 3.69 -4.80 -9.27
C SER A 39 5.00 -5.49 -9.68
N VAL A 40 5.09 -6.83 -9.59
CA VAL A 40 6.35 -7.57 -9.86
C VAL A 40 6.96 -7.27 -11.24
N GLY A 41 6.13 -7.04 -12.26
CA GLY A 41 6.59 -6.67 -13.61
C GLY A 41 7.27 -5.30 -13.64
N VAL A 42 6.73 -4.33 -12.88
CA VAL A 42 7.27 -2.97 -12.75
C VAL A 42 8.53 -2.96 -11.86
N LEU A 43 8.53 -3.74 -10.78
CA LEU A 43 9.66 -3.87 -9.85
C LEU A 43 10.83 -4.68 -10.44
N GLY A 44 10.60 -5.38 -11.55
CA GLY A 44 11.57 -6.26 -12.19
C GLY A 44 11.91 -7.47 -11.31
N GLY A 45 10.92 -8.04 -10.63
CA GLY A 45 11.03 -9.24 -9.78
C GLY A 45 10.79 -8.98 -8.28
N TYR A 46 10.81 -10.06 -7.50
CA TYR A 46 10.64 -10.03 -6.05
C TYR A 46 11.92 -9.54 -5.36
N LYS A 47 12.05 -8.22 -5.21
CA LYS A 47 13.22 -7.57 -4.61
C LYS A 47 12.84 -6.90 -3.31
N VAL A 48 13.78 -6.87 -2.36
CA VAL A 48 13.67 -6.06 -1.14
C VAL A 48 13.61 -4.57 -1.53
N GLN A 49 12.66 -3.84 -0.94
CA GLN A 49 12.46 -2.39 -1.10
C GLN A 49 13.09 -1.62 0.07
N GLY A 50 13.26 -0.30 -0.08
CA GLY A 50 13.81 0.55 0.99
C GLY A 50 15.31 0.36 1.26
N LYS A 51 16.09 -0.07 0.27
CA LYS A 51 17.53 -0.41 0.42
C LYS A 51 18.46 0.80 0.60
N ASN A 52 17.99 2.01 0.28
CA ASN A 52 18.74 3.24 0.45
C ASN A 52 17.88 4.26 1.21
N ALA A 53 18.51 5.35 1.67
CA ALA A 53 17.85 6.34 2.53
C ALA A 53 16.64 7.00 1.86
N GLU A 54 16.71 7.26 0.55
CA GLU A 54 15.62 7.86 -0.23
C GLU A 54 14.43 6.91 -0.33
N ALA A 55 14.65 5.65 -0.73
CA ALA A 55 13.60 4.65 -0.84
C ALA A 55 12.99 4.31 0.53
N ALA A 56 13.80 4.28 1.60
CA ALA A 56 13.30 4.09 2.96
C ALA A 56 12.44 5.27 3.43
N ARG A 57 12.84 6.51 3.09
CA ARG A 57 12.04 7.71 3.36
C ARG A 57 10.71 7.65 2.62
N LYS A 58 10.70 7.32 1.33
CA LYS A 58 9.47 7.16 0.54
C LYS A 58 8.52 6.15 1.19
N LEU A 59 9.01 5.00 1.67
CA LEU A 59 8.16 4.02 2.37
C LEU A 59 7.54 4.56 3.66
N ILE A 60 8.26 5.39 4.41
CA ILE A 60 7.73 6.03 5.61
C ILE A 60 6.66 7.06 5.24
N ASP A 61 6.90 7.84 4.19
CA ASP A 61 5.96 8.86 3.74
C ASP A 61 4.69 8.21 3.17
N ASP A 62 4.81 7.10 2.43
CA ASP A 62 3.68 6.29 1.97
C ASP A 62 2.87 5.71 3.13
N ALA A 63 3.54 5.24 4.18
CA ALA A 63 2.87 4.74 5.37
C ALA A 63 2.05 5.81 6.08
N ARG A 64 2.55 7.05 6.11
CA ARG A 64 1.84 8.20 6.68
C ARG A 64 0.66 8.64 5.82
N GLU A 65 0.80 8.56 4.50
CA GLU A 65 -0.29 8.93 3.58
C GLU A 65 -1.45 7.93 3.65
N CYS A 66 -1.18 6.67 4.03
CA CYS A 66 -2.18 5.64 4.24
C CYS A 66 -2.80 5.59 5.66
N GLU A 67 -2.30 6.39 6.61
CA GLU A 67 -2.78 6.48 8.00
C GLU A 67 -4.05 7.35 8.12
#